data_AF-A0A1D2UDE7-F1
#
_entry.id   AF-A0A1D2UDE7-F1
#
_cell.length_a   1.000
_cell.length_b   1.000
_cell.length_c   1.000
_cell.angle_alpha   90.00
_cell.angle_beta   90.00
_cell.angle_gamma   90.00
#
_symmetry.space_group_name_H-M   'P 1'
#
loop_
_entity.id
_entity.type
_entity.pdbx_description
1 polymer ?
#
loop_
_entity_poly.entity_id
_entity_poly.type
_entity_poly.pdbx_seq_one_letter_code
_entity_poly.pdbx_strand_id
1 'polypeptide(L)'
;MRISTCSKFFACCAVLVLFVALPLHAEDTNQIVQTAVTTELAAARNDHSLWRYRDEQHIERKTSIVVQTAEGSVKRLVEKNGQSLTAAEAQAEEARIQSFIHSPEKLAKQKKDGASDDKSAAELLDMLPTAFTWKVANDNGDAITLSFAPNPDFSPPNMQSRVLSAMAGAS
;
A
#
# COMPACT_ATOMS: atom_id res chain seq x y z
N MET A 1 21.20 -2.36 -7.22
CA MET A 1 20.66 -2.25 -5.85
C MET A 1 20.05 -0.86 -5.71
N ARG A 2 18.74 -0.71 -5.95
CA ARG A 2 18.04 0.60 -5.84
C ARG A 2 17.49 0.71 -4.42
N ILE A 3 17.97 1.72 -3.68
CA ILE A 3 17.42 2.12 -2.39
C ILE A 3 16.18 2.93 -2.74
N SER A 4 15.00 2.30 -2.68
CA SER A 4 13.72 2.99 -2.87
C SER A 4 13.14 3.25 -1.49
N THR A 5 13.21 4.51 -1.04
CA THR A 5 12.44 5.00 0.10
C THR A 5 11.01 5.17 -0.40
N CYS A 6 10.20 4.12 -0.30
CA CYS A 6 8.80 4.21 -0.69
C CYS A 6 7.95 4.11 0.57
N SER A 7 7.57 5.30 1.06
CA SER A 7 6.29 5.50 1.74
C SER A 7 5.23 4.68 0.99
N LYS A 8 4.34 4.01 1.72
CA LYS A 8 3.26 3.18 1.19
C LYS A 8 2.29 4.01 0.34
N PHE A 9 2.71 4.42 -0.84
CA PHE A 9 1.93 5.05 -1.88
C PHE A 9 2.54 4.54 -3.18
N PHE A 10 1.80 3.62 -3.78
CA PHE A 10 2.09 3.01 -5.06
C PHE A 10 2.29 4.13 -6.09
N ALA A 11 3.54 4.42 -6.43
CA ALA A 11 3.88 5.16 -7.63
C ALA A 11 3.97 4.16 -8.79
N CYS A 12 2.83 3.57 -9.16
CA CYS A 12 2.66 3.05 -10.50
C CYS A 12 2.05 4.18 -11.33
N CYS A 13 2.91 5.03 -11.90
CA CYS A 13 2.53 5.86 -13.03
C CYS A 13 2.30 4.94 -14.25
N ALA A 14 1.20 4.18 -14.24
CA ALA A 14 0.61 3.68 -15.46
C ALA A 14 -0.13 4.87 -16.08
N VAL A 15 0.58 5.66 -16.88
CA VAL A 15 -0.03 6.71 -17.72
C VAL A 15 -0.89 5.98 -18.75
N LEU A 16 -2.14 5.74 -18.41
CA LEU A 16 -3.13 5.16 -19.30
C LEU A 16 -3.70 6.32 -20.12
N VAL A 17 -3.03 6.60 -21.25
CA VAL A 17 -3.46 7.59 -22.23
C VAL A 17 -4.77 7.11 -22.86
N LEU A 18 -5.90 7.62 -22.38
CA LEU A 18 -7.19 7.45 -23.03
C LEU A 18 -7.62 8.80 -23.61
N PHE A 19 -7.33 9.01 -24.89
CA PHE A 19 -7.78 10.17 -25.66
C PHE A 19 -9.29 10.08 -25.90
N VAL A 20 -10.10 10.76 -25.09
CA VAL A 20 -11.44 11.22 -25.51
C VAL A 20 -11.79 12.51 -24.77
N ALA A 21 -11.79 13.64 -25.49
CA ALA A 21 -12.31 14.91 -24.98
C ALA A 21 -13.85 14.90 -25.08
N LEU A 22 -14.52 14.48 -24.01
CA LEU A 22 -15.96 14.60 -23.84
C LEU A 22 -16.25 15.26 -22.48
N PRO A 23 -17.33 16.06 -22.35
CA PRO A 23 -17.75 16.61 -21.07
C PRO A 23 -18.15 15.45 -20.15
N LEU A 24 -17.23 15.12 -19.25
CA LEU A 24 -17.32 13.99 -18.33
C LEU A 24 -18.49 14.19 -17.36
N HIS A 25 -19.53 13.35 -17.48
CA HIS A 25 -20.61 13.31 -16.51
C HIS A 25 -20.15 12.58 -15.25
N ALA A 26 -20.84 12.78 -14.11
CA ALA A 26 -20.49 12.10 -12.86
C ALA A 26 -20.48 10.56 -13.00
N GLU A 27 -21.34 10.01 -13.87
CA GLU A 27 -21.37 8.59 -14.22
C GLU A 27 -20.05 8.13 -14.88
N ASP A 28 -19.47 8.96 -15.74
CA ASP A 28 -18.17 8.69 -16.37
C ASP A 28 -17.02 8.76 -15.36
N THR A 29 -17.07 9.67 -14.38
CA THR A 29 -16.01 9.75 -13.35
C THR A 29 -15.94 8.51 -12.46
N ASN A 30 -17.09 7.92 -12.12
CA ASN A 30 -17.14 6.65 -11.39
C ASN A 30 -16.52 5.52 -12.23
N GLN A 31 -16.79 5.51 -13.54
CA GLN A 31 -16.22 4.52 -14.45
C GLN A 31 -14.70 4.67 -14.62
N ILE A 32 -14.18 5.91 -14.64
CA ILE A 32 -12.73 6.16 -14.62
C ILE A 32 -12.12 5.56 -13.37
N VAL A 33 -12.68 5.87 -12.19
CA VAL A 33 -12.16 5.36 -10.92
C VAL A 33 -12.29 3.84 -10.84
N GLN A 34 -13.40 3.26 -11.29
CA GLN A 34 -13.58 1.81 -11.37
C GLN A 34 -12.53 1.16 -12.28
N THR A 35 -12.22 1.77 -13.42
CA THR A 35 -11.20 1.26 -14.35
C THR A 35 -9.82 1.33 -13.72
N ALA A 36 -9.49 2.44 -13.04
CA ALA A 36 -8.23 2.58 -12.32
C ALA A 36 -8.13 1.51 -11.21
N VAL A 37 -9.15 1.37 -10.36
CA VAL A 37 -9.20 0.39 -9.28
C VAL A 37 -9.04 -1.04 -9.79
N THR A 38 -9.77 -1.43 -10.83
CA THR A 38 -9.64 -2.79 -11.39
C THR A 38 -8.27 -3.03 -12.01
N THR A 39 -7.70 -2.03 -12.66
CA THR A 39 -6.34 -2.09 -13.24
C THR A 39 -5.30 -2.27 -12.15
N GLU A 40 -5.36 -1.48 -11.07
CA GLU A 40 -4.44 -1.56 -9.94
C GLU A 40 -4.56 -2.90 -9.20
N LEU A 41 -5.78 -3.39 -8.96
CA LEU A 41 -5.99 -4.70 -8.35
C LEU A 41 -5.47 -5.84 -9.22
N ALA A 42 -5.62 -5.73 -10.55
CA ALA A 42 -5.08 -6.71 -11.48
C ALA A 42 -3.54 -6.67 -11.52
N ALA A 43 -2.95 -5.48 -11.51
CA ALA A 43 -1.50 -5.30 -11.44
C ALA A 43 -0.93 -5.90 -10.14
N ALA A 44 -1.55 -5.59 -8.99
CA ALA A 44 -1.13 -6.11 -7.69
C ALA A 44 -1.19 -7.65 -7.60
N ARG A 45 -2.22 -8.28 -8.19
CA ARG A 45 -2.34 -9.75 -8.23
C ARG A 45 -1.25 -10.42 -9.07
N ASN A 46 -0.80 -9.76 -10.12
CA ASN A 46 0.23 -10.27 -11.04
C ASN A 46 1.64 -9.80 -10.67
N ASP A 47 1.80 -8.99 -9.62
CA ASP A 47 3.11 -8.60 -9.14
C ASP A 47 3.73 -9.74 -8.32
N HIS A 48 4.91 -10.17 -8.75
CA HIS A 48 5.72 -11.19 -8.10
C HIS A 48 7.10 -10.63 -7.71
N SER A 49 7.24 -9.31 -7.73
CA SER A 49 8.46 -8.62 -7.36
C SER A 49 8.74 -8.79 -5.87
N LEU A 50 9.98 -9.11 -5.54
CA LEU A 50 10.47 -9.11 -4.16
C LEU A 50 11.08 -7.76 -3.83
N TRP A 51 10.67 -7.18 -2.71
CA TRP A 51 11.15 -5.87 -2.29
C TRP A 51 12.19 -5.94 -1.16
N ARG A 52 12.99 -4.87 -1.07
CA ARG A 52 13.86 -4.57 0.06
C ARG A 52 13.72 -3.10 0.39
N TYR A 53 13.47 -2.77 1.66
CA TYR A 53 13.37 -1.40 2.12
C TYR A 53 14.03 -1.17 3.48
N ARG A 54 14.18 0.10 3.84
CA ARG A 54 14.63 0.56 5.16
C ARG A 54 13.41 1.00 5.97
N ASP A 55 13.25 0.43 7.16
CA ASP A 55 12.19 0.72 8.12
C ASP A 55 12.76 1.58 9.25
N GLU A 56 12.30 2.83 9.35
CA GLU A 56 12.74 3.79 10.36
C GLU A 56 11.64 4.02 11.40
N GLN A 57 11.92 3.63 12.64
CA GLN A 57 11.01 3.77 13.76
C GLN A 57 11.49 4.92 14.65
N HIS A 58 10.92 6.11 14.44
CA HIS A 58 11.38 7.32 15.12
C HIS A 58 11.19 7.28 16.65
N ILE A 59 10.06 6.76 17.13
CA ILE A 59 9.77 6.66 18.57
C ILE A 59 10.75 5.71 19.26
N GLU A 60 10.95 4.53 18.68
CA GLU A 60 11.89 3.52 19.23
C GLU A 60 13.35 3.82 18.88
N ARG A 61 13.59 4.82 18.02
CA ARG A 61 14.89 5.18 17.45
C ARG A 61 15.63 3.98 16.85
N LYS A 62 14.92 3.16 16.07
CA LYS A 62 15.47 1.96 15.43
C LYS A 62 15.40 2.07 13.92
N THR A 63 16.45 1.60 13.25
CA THR A 63 16.44 1.42 11.80
C THR A 63 16.65 -0.05 11.47
N SER A 64 15.79 -0.60 10.63
CA SER A 64 15.90 -1.98 10.16
C SER A 64 15.94 -2.05 8.63
N ILE A 65 16.56 -3.09 8.10
CA ILE A 65 16.42 -3.48 6.70
C ILE A 65 15.45 -4.64 6.64
N VAL A 66 14.41 -4.53 5.81
CA VAL A 66 13.45 -5.59 5.56
C VAL A 66 13.67 -6.11 4.14
N VAL A 67 13.72 -7.43 3.99
CA VAL A 67 13.85 -8.12 2.71
C VAL A 67 12.71 -9.11 2.59
N GLN A 68 11.93 -9.01 1.53
CA GLN A 68 10.92 -10.00 1.19
C GLN A 68 11.56 -11.21 0.51
N THR A 69 11.09 -12.38 0.86
CA THR A 69 11.45 -13.67 0.25
C THR A 69 10.18 -14.41 -0.13
N ALA A 70 10.32 -15.54 -0.84
CA ALA A 70 9.18 -16.40 -1.18
C ALA A 70 8.45 -16.97 0.05
N GLU A 71 9.13 -17.05 1.20
CA GLU A 71 8.59 -17.66 2.43
C GLU A 71 8.10 -16.63 3.46
N GLY A 72 8.26 -15.34 3.16
CA GLY A 72 7.95 -14.24 4.08
C GLY A 72 9.06 -13.19 4.09
N SER A 73 8.92 -12.20 4.97
CA SER A 73 9.87 -11.09 5.06
C SER A 73 10.77 -11.22 6.27
N VAL A 74 12.07 -11.06 6.03
CA VAL A 74 13.09 -11.03 7.09
C VAL A 74 13.42 -9.58 7.41
N LYS A 75 13.26 -9.21 8.68
CA LYS A 75 13.63 -7.90 9.21
C LYS A 75 14.91 -8.02 10.02
N ARG A 76 15.92 -7.20 9.69
CA ARG A 76 17.18 -7.09 10.42
C ARG A 76 17.35 -5.68 10.96
N LEU A 77 17.50 -5.54 12.28
CA LEU A 77 17.91 -4.30 12.93
C LEU A 77 19.35 -3.97 12.50
N VAL A 78 19.58 -2.73 12.08
CA VAL A 78 20.90 -2.26 11.63
C VAL A 78 21.40 -1.06 12.41
N GLU A 79 20.50 -0.26 12.97
CA GLU A 79 20.84 0.90 13.80
C GLU A 79 19.89 1.01 14.98
N LYS A 80 20.42 1.53 16.08
CA LYS A 80 19.67 1.86 17.31
C LYS A 80 20.21 3.17 17.85
N ASN A 81 19.32 4.08 18.23
CA ASN A 81 19.64 5.43 18.68
C ASN A 81 20.47 6.28 17.68
N GLY A 82 20.41 5.96 16.38
CA GLY A 82 21.21 6.63 15.35
C GLY A 82 22.64 6.12 15.25
N GLN A 83 22.96 5.00 15.91
CA GLN A 83 24.28 4.36 15.87
C GLN A 83 24.15 2.94 15.34
N SER A 84 25.19 2.43 14.68
CA SER A 84 25.28 1.03 14.29
C SER A 84 25.27 0.12 15.52
N LEU A 85 24.77 -1.11 15.36
CA LEU A 85 24.74 -2.08 16.45
C LEU A 85 26.14 -2.38 17.00
N THR A 86 26.23 -2.53 18.32
CA THR A 86 27.42 -3.10 18.96
C THR A 86 27.60 -4.56 18.55
N ALA A 87 28.79 -5.14 18.74
CA ALA A 87 29.04 -6.54 18.40
C ALA A 87 28.09 -7.52 19.13
N ALA A 88 27.80 -7.24 20.41
CA ALA A 88 26.86 -8.04 21.20
C ALA A 88 25.42 -7.93 20.67
N GLU A 89 24.98 -6.72 20.31
CA GLU A 89 23.64 -6.52 19.72
C GLU A 89 23.52 -7.15 18.34
N ALA A 90 24.57 -7.06 17.51
CA ALA A 90 24.60 -7.71 16.21
C ALA A 90 24.52 -9.24 16.33
N GLN A 91 25.20 -9.84 17.31
CA GLN A 91 25.12 -11.27 17.58
C GLN A 91 23.73 -11.70 18.07
N ALA A 92 23.13 -10.92 18.96
CA ALA A 92 21.77 -11.19 19.45
C ALA A 92 20.74 -11.07 18.32
N GLU A 93 20.89 -10.08 17.45
CA GLU A 93 20.03 -9.90 16.28
C GLU A 93 20.17 -11.04 15.27
N GLU A 94 21.39 -11.51 15.03
CA GLU A 94 21.62 -12.68 14.18
C GLU A 94 20.93 -13.92 14.78
N ALA A 95 21.09 -14.18 16.07
CA ALA A 95 20.41 -15.29 16.74
C ALA A 95 18.88 -15.20 16.65
N ARG A 96 18.32 -13.98 16.76
CA ARG A 96 16.88 -13.74 16.59
C ARG A 96 16.41 -14.06 15.17
N ILE A 97 17.16 -13.63 14.15
CA ILE A 97 16.86 -13.91 12.73
C ILE A 97 16.93 -15.41 12.47
N GLN A 98 18.01 -16.07 12.93
CA GLN A 98 18.16 -17.52 12.79
C GLN A 98 17.01 -18.28 13.45
N SER A 99 16.59 -17.89 14.65
CA SER A 99 15.42 -18.48 15.31
C SER A 99 14.12 -18.26 14.54
N PHE A 100 13.97 -17.11 13.87
CA PHE A 100 12.78 -16.80 13.08
C PHE A 100 12.70 -17.63 11.79
N ILE A 101 13.78 -17.67 11.00
CA ILE A 101 13.78 -18.37 9.71
C ILE A 101 13.69 -19.90 9.86
N HIS A 102 14.06 -20.44 11.02
CA HIS A 102 13.91 -21.86 11.34
C HIS A 102 12.60 -22.19 12.07
N SER A 103 11.64 -21.26 12.11
CA SER A 103 10.34 -21.44 12.76
C SER A 103 9.19 -21.42 11.74
N PRO A 104 8.76 -22.59 11.22
CA PRO A 104 7.68 -22.68 10.24
C PRO A 104 6.38 -22.03 10.71
N GLU A 105 6.06 -22.14 12.00
CA GLU A 105 4.87 -21.52 12.59
C GLU A 105 4.90 -19.99 12.48
N LYS A 106 6.04 -19.36 12.80
CA LYS A 106 6.18 -17.90 12.72
C LYS A 106 6.10 -17.40 11.28
N LEU A 107 6.71 -18.13 10.34
CA LEU A 107 6.64 -17.83 8.91
C LEU A 107 5.21 -17.98 8.38
N ALA A 108 4.53 -19.08 8.72
CA ALA A 108 3.13 -19.32 8.33
C ALA A 108 2.20 -18.24 8.89
N LYS A 109 2.40 -17.85 10.15
CA LYS A 109 1.66 -16.75 10.77
C LYS A 109 1.91 -15.43 10.04
N GLN A 110 3.16 -15.07 9.79
CA GLN A 110 3.50 -13.84 9.06
C GLN A 110 2.84 -13.81 7.67
N LYS A 111 2.88 -14.93 6.94
CA LYS A 111 2.24 -15.05 5.63
C LYS A 111 0.73 -14.89 5.71
N LYS A 112 0.09 -15.51 6.71
CA LYS A 112 -1.36 -15.40 6.93
C LYS A 112 -1.78 -13.96 7.28
N ASP A 113 -1.04 -13.32 8.18
CA ASP A 113 -1.31 -11.95 8.60
C ASP A 113 -1.17 -11.00 7.40
N GLY A 114 -0.09 -11.14 6.60
CA GLY A 114 0.10 -10.36 5.37
C GLY A 114 -1.01 -10.57 4.34
N ALA A 115 -1.40 -11.82 4.07
CA ALA A 115 -2.50 -12.11 3.15
C ALA A 115 -3.86 -11.54 3.63
N SER A 116 -4.06 -11.47 4.94
CA SER A 116 -5.25 -10.83 5.52
C SER A 116 -5.23 -9.31 5.31
N ASP A 117 -4.08 -8.67 5.53
CA ASP A 117 -3.90 -7.23 5.32
C ASP A 117 -4.08 -6.85 3.85
N ASP A 118 -3.48 -7.61 2.93
CA ASP A 118 -3.62 -7.40 1.48
C ASP A 118 -5.08 -7.55 1.02
N LYS A 119 -5.79 -8.54 1.56
CA LYS A 119 -7.22 -8.73 1.30
C LYS A 119 -8.04 -7.53 1.78
N SER A 120 -7.82 -7.09 3.03
CA SER A 120 -8.53 -5.93 3.57
C SER A 120 -8.24 -4.65 2.76
N ALA A 121 -6.99 -4.45 2.32
CA ALA A 121 -6.63 -3.31 1.48
C ALA A 121 -7.32 -3.38 0.10
N ALA A 122 -7.35 -4.56 -0.52
CA ALA A 122 -8.04 -4.76 -1.79
C ALA A 122 -9.56 -4.51 -1.68
N GLU A 123 -10.19 -4.97 -0.60
CA GLU A 123 -11.61 -4.72 -0.33
C GLU A 123 -11.91 -3.23 -0.19
N LEU A 124 -11.05 -2.46 0.51
CA LEU A 124 -11.21 -1.01 0.61
C LEU A 124 -11.01 -0.29 -0.73
N LEU A 125 -10.03 -0.73 -1.53
CA LEU A 125 -9.77 -0.16 -2.85
C LEU A 125 -10.95 -0.38 -3.81
N ASP A 126 -11.55 -1.57 -3.76
CA ASP A 126 -12.74 -1.93 -4.54
C ASP A 126 -13.98 -1.11 -4.18
N MET A 127 -14.05 -0.58 -2.95
CA MET A 127 -15.16 0.27 -2.51
C MET A 127 -15.04 1.73 -2.98
N LEU A 128 -13.85 2.22 -3.35
CA LEU A 128 -13.65 3.63 -3.70
C LEU A 128 -14.62 4.20 -4.76
N PRO A 129 -14.95 3.48 -5.85
CA PRO A 129 -15.84 4.00 -6.89
C PRO A 129 -17.25 4.33 -6.37
N THR A 130 -17.72 3.65 -5.32
CA THR A 130 -19.07 3.83 -4.77
C THR A 130 -19.09 4.55 -3.43
N ALA A 131 -17.98 4.52 -2.69
CA ALA A 131 -17.85 5.17 -1.39
C ALA A 131 -17.70 6.70 -1.47
N PHE A 132 -17.36 7.23 -2.64
CA PHE A 132 -17.16 8.66 -2.87
C PHE A 132 -18.01 9.18 -4.03
N THR A 133 -18.33 10.47 -3.96
CA THR A 133 -18.80 11.26 -5.08
C THR A 133 -17.60 11.90 -5.76
N TRP A 134 -17.38 11.58 -7.03
CA TRP A 134 -16.24 12.03 -7.82
C TRP A 134 -16.61 13.21 -8.72
N LYS A 135 -15.70 14.16 -8.88
CA LYS A 135 -15.87 15.31 -9.78
C LYS A 135 -14.55 15.70 -10.42
N VAL A 136 -14.56 16.02 -11.71
CA VAL A 136 -13.41 16.61 -12.39
C VAL A 136 -13.08 17.96 -11.77
N ALA A 137 -11.89 18.06 -11.18
CA ALA A 137 -11.37 19.29 -10.59
C ALA A 137 -10.48 20.05 -11.60
N ASN A 138 -9.75 19.31 -12.42
CA ASN A 138 -8.93 19.85 -13.50
C ASN A 138 -8.81 18.82 -14.63
N ASP A 139 -8.72 19.31 -15.86
CA ASP A 139 -8.42 18.52 -17.05
C ASP A 139 -7.51 19.38 -17.93
N ASN A 140 -6.27 18.92 -18.11
CA ASN A 140 -5.28 19.60 -18.93
C ASN A 140 -4.97 18.85 -20.24
N GLY A 141 -5.77 17.84 -20.59
CA GLY A 141 -5.61 17.01 -21.78
C GLY A 141 -4.63 15.84 -21.64
N ASP A 142 -3.62 15.96 -20.77
CA ASP A 142 -2.64 14.89 -20.49
C ASP A 142 -2.95 14.13 -19.18
N ALA A 143 -3.66 14.78 -18.26
CA ALA A 143 -4.05 14.26 -16.97
C ALA A 143 -5.38 14.88 -16.51
N ILE A 144 -6.19 14.06 -15.86
CA ILE A 144 -7.42 14.48 -15.20
C ILE A 144 -7.19 14.40 -13.68
N THR A 145 -7.51 15.47 -12.97
CA THR A 145 -7.53 15.51 -11.50
C THR A 145 -8.96 15.37 -11.02
N LEU A 146 -9.21 14.48 -10.07
CA LEU A 146 -10.53 14.22 -9.52
C LEU A 146 -10.61 14.69 -8.06
N SER A 147 -11.58 15.54 -7.75
CA SER A 147 -11.98 15.79 -6.36
C SER A 147 -12.93 14.72 -5.87
N PHE A 148 -12.88 14.40 -4.57
CA PHE A 148 -13.73 13.41 -3.95
C PHE A 148 -14.30 13.87 -2.60
N ALA A 149 -15.56 13.51 -2.36
CA ALA A 149 -16.23 13.69 -1.08
C ALA A 149 -16.96 12.40 -0.70
N PRO A 150 -17.12 12.06 0.60
CA PRO A 150 -17.88 10.89 1.01
C PRO A 150 -19.26 10.86 0.35
N ASN A 151 -19.63 9.71 -0.20
CA ASN A 151 -20.99 9.50 -0.67
C ASN A 151 -21.91 9.33 0.55
N PRO A 152 -22.91 10.21 0.78
CA PRO A 152 -23.81 10.10 1.93
C PRO A 152 -24.66 8.83 1.91
N ASP A 153 -24.89 8.25 0.73
CA ASP A 153 -25.66 7.01 0.56
C ASP A 153 -24.81 5.74 0.71
N PHE A 154 -23.49 5.89 0.89
CA PHE A 154 -22.61 4.76 1.11
C PHE A 154 -22.82 4.17 2.52
N SER A 155 -23.23 2.89 2.55
CA SER A 155 -23.33 2.12 3.78
C SER A 155 -22.11 1.21 3.93
N PRO A 156 -21.17 1.52 4.85
CA PRO A 156 -19.97 0.71 5.02
C PRO A 156 -20.34 -0.70 5.51
N PRO A 157 -19.96 -1.77 4.77
CA PRO A 157 -20.36 -3.15 5.12
C PRO A 157 -19.67 -3.68 6.38
N ASN A 158 -18.57 -3.06 6.82
CA ASN A 158 -17.82 -3.49 8.00
C ASN A 158 -17.13 -2.31 8.72
N MET A 159 -16.58 -2.58 9.92
CA MET A 159 -15.91 -1.55 10.73
C MET A 159 -14.73 -0.88 10.03
N GLN A 160 -13.96 -1.62 9.23
CA GLN A 160 -12.78 -1.09 8.53
C GLN A 160 -13.21 -0.08 7.46
N SER A 161 -14.27 -0.37 6.70
CA SER A 161 -14.80 0.51 5.65
C SER A 161 -15.41 1.82 6.16
N ARG A 162 -15.68 1.96 7.48
CA ARG A 162 -16.17 3.22 8.06
C ARG A 162 -15.21 4.39 7.88
N VAL A 163 -13.92 4.12 7.70
CA VAL A 163 -12.93 5.17 7.41
C VAL A 163 -13.30 5.93 6.13
N LEU A 164 -13.87 5.25 5.13
CA LEU A 164 -14.24 5.84 3.85
C LEU A 164 -15.32 6.93 4.01
N SER A 165 -16.25 6.74 4.95
CA SER A 165 -17.30 7.73 5.24
C SER A 165 -16.78 9.02 5.88
N ALA A 166 -15.53 9.06 6.35
CA ALA A 166 -14.93 10.21 7.02
C ALA A 166 -13.81 10.90 6.21
N MET A 167 -13.46 10.40 5.02
CA MET A 167 -12.36 10.93 4.20
C MET A 167 -12.86 11.91 3.13
N ALA A 168 -12.23 13.09 3.00
CA ALA A 168 -12.48 14.02 1.89
C ALA A 168 -11.14 14.57 1.38
N GLY A 169 -11.03 14.84 0.07
CA GLY A 169 -9.78 15.30 -0.54
C GLY A 169 -9.85 15.50 -2.05
N ALA A 170 -8.69 15.67 -2.68
CA ALA A 170 -8.52 15.69 -4.13
C ALA A 170 -7.36 14.76 -4.53
N SER A 171 -7.52 14.08 -5.67
CA SER A 171 -6.64 13.03 -6.20
C SER A 171 -6.11 13.41 -7.58
#